data_AF-A0A7K2YYF1-F1
#
_entry.id   AF-A0A7K2YYF1-F1
#
_cell.length_a   1.000
_cell.length_b   1.000
_cell.length_c   1.000
_cell.angle_alpha   90.00
_cell.angle_beta   90.00
_cell.angle_gamma   90.00
#
_symmetry.space_group_name_H-M   'P 1'
#
loop_
_entity.id
_entity.type
_entity.pdbx_description
1 polymer ?
#
loop_
_entity_poly.entity_id
_entity_poly.type
_entity_poly.pdbx_seq_one_letter_code
_entity_poly.pdbx_strand_id
1 'polypeptide(L)'
;MTAEQITTHDAEVGKYSIGEVVERTGLTAHTLRWYERIGLMQHVSREGPRSGRDAGGRGSRRRYSDRDLGWLEFVGKMRLTGMPVADMIRYAEMVRAGDHTRAARRELLQQHREEVRNRISDLQSCLLVIDYKIETYAERSNDHDHSQAG
;
A
#
# COMPACT_ATOMS: atom_id res chain seq x y z
N MET A 1 -4.20 -1.43 -13.62
CA MET A 1 -2.87 -0.99 -14.09
C MET A 1 -1.88 -2.12 -13.84
N THR A 2 -1.11 -2.51 -14.86
CA THR A 2 -0.23 -3.69 -14.88
C THR A 2 1.07 -3.44 -14.12
N ALA A 3 1.63 -4.51 -13.53
CA ALA A 3 2.77 -4.48 -12.61
C ALA A 3 4.13 -4.15 -13.26
N GLU A 4 4.16 -3.70 -14.51
CA GLU A 4 5.38 -3.62 -15.33
C GLU A 4 6.08 -2.25 -15.33
N GLN A 5 5.56 -1.22 -14.65
CA GLN A 5 6.10 0.15 -14.76
C GLN A 5 6.91 0.64 -13.54
N ILE A 6 7.22 -0.21 -12.56
CA ILE A 6 7.73 0.24 -11.24
C ILE A 6 9.26 0.50 -11.20
N THR A 7 10.04 0.29 -12.27
CA THR A 7 11.52 0.28 -12.15
C THR A 7 12.33 1.05 -13.22
N THR A 8 11.94 2.27 -13.60
CA THR A 8 12.85 3.35 -14.13
C THR A 8 13.85 3.83 -13.05
N HIS A 9 14.86 4.70 -13.19
CA HIS A 9 15.40 5.57 -12.11
C HIS A 9 15.95 6.90 -12.68
N ASP A 10 15.20 7.51 -13.61
CA ASP A 10 15.43 8.90 -14.05
C ASP A 10 14.55 9.89 -13.28
N ALA A 11 15.11 11.08 -13.09
CA ALA A 11 14.58 12.18 -12.30
C ALA A 11 13.34 12.81 -12.95
N GLU A 12 12.16 12.32 -12.60
CA GLU A 12 10.91 12.99 -12.95
C GLU A 12 10.63 14.17 -12.03
N VAL A 13 10.16 15.27 -12.63
CA VAL A 13 9.72 16.46 -11.89
C VAL A 13 8.45 16.11 -11.11
N GLY A 14 8.48 16.36 -9.80
CA GLY A 14 7.32 16.14 -8.96
C GLY A 14 6.10 16.94 -9.44
N LYS A 15 5.02 16.25 -9.76
CA LYS A 15 3.80 16.79 -10.38
C LYS A 15 2.64 16.94 -9.39
N TYR A 16 2.57 16.05 -8.40
CA TYR A 16 1.43 15.94 -7.50
C TYR A 16 1.71 16.57 -6.15
N SER A 17 0.73 17.29 -5.62
CA SER A 17 0.70 17.74 -4.22
C SER A 17 0.33 16.59 -3.28
N ILE A 18 0.58 16.79 -1.98
CA ILE A 18 0.18 15.80 -0.97
C ILE A 18 -1.32 15.52 -0.95
N GLY A 19 -2.16 16.51 -1.27
CA GLY A 19 -3.61 16.33 -1.34
C GLY A 19 -4.01 15.39 -2.49
N GLU A 20 -3.46 15.62 -3.68
CA GLU A 20 -3.71 14.76 -4.85
C GLU A 20 -3.20 13.33 -4.64
N VAL A 21 -2.08 13.16 -3.92
CA VAL A 21 -1.57 11.81 -3.57
C VAL A 21 -2.49 11.12 -2.57
N VAL A 22 -3.03 11.84 -1.58
CA VAL A 22 -3.99 11.28 -0.62
C VAL A 22 -5.24 10.78 -1.35
N GLU A 23 -5.78 11.57 -2.29
CA GLU A 23 -6.95 11.19 -3.08
C GLU A 23 -6.69 9.97 -3.97
N ARG A 24 -5.50 9.89 -4.59
CA ARG A 24 -5.16 8.80 -5.51
C ARG A 24 -4.78 7.49 -4.83
N THR A 25 -4.09 7.57 -3.70
CA THR A 25 -3.54 6.38 -3.01
C THR A 25 -4.43 5.90 -1.87
N GLY A 26 -5.38 6.71 -1.41
CA GLY A 26 -6.18 6.44 -0.20
C GLY A 26 -5.38 6.52 1.10
N LEU A 27 -4.08 6.85 1.05
CA LEU A 27 -3.24 7.04 2.23
C LEU A 27 -3.51 8.41 2.83
N THR A 28 -3.44 8.53 4.16
CA THR A 28 -3.56 9.84 4.80
C THR A 28 -2.27 10.65 4.67
N ALA A 29 -2.40 11.98 4.71
CA ALA A 29 -1.23 12.88 4.72
C ALA A 29 -0.30 12.61 5.92
N HIS A 30 -0.85 12.11 7.04
CA HIS A 30 -0.05 11.68 8.19
C HIS A 30 0.77 10.43 7.87
N THR A 31 0.18 9.42 7.22
CA THR A 31 0.87 8.21 6.78
C THR A 31 1.99 8.51 5.79
N LEU A 32 1.76 9.41 4.84
CA LEU A 32 2.79 9.85 3.89
C LEU A 32 3.98 10.49 4.60
N ARG A 33 3.73 11.44 5.51
CA ARG A 33 4.77 12.06 6.34
C ARG A 33 5.51 11.06 7.21
N TRP A 34 4.79 10.07 7.72
CA TRP A 34 5.38 9.00 8.50
C TRP A 34 6.31 8.11 7.65
N TYR A 35 5.92 7.74 6.44
CA TYR A 35 6.77 6.98 5.50
C TYR A 35 8.06 7.71 5.10
N GLU A 36 7.99 9.02 4.88
CA GLU A 36 9.18 9.84 4.64
C GLU A 36 10.11 9.86 5.87
N ARG A 37 9.54 9.97 7.07
CA ARG A 37 10.31 10.03 8.32
C ARG A 37 11.08 8.75 8.60
N ILE A 38 10.51 7.59 8.28
CA ILE A 38 11.16 6.29 8.47
C ILE A 38 12.07 5.89 7.31
N GLY A 39 12.27 6.79 6.32
CA GLY A 39 13.15 6.53 5.17
C GLY A 39 12.60 5.53 4.16
N LEU A 40 11.29 5.29 4.15
CA LEU A 40 10.64 4.39 3.20
C LEU A 40 10.48 5.01 1.80
N MET A 41 10.47 6.34 1.73
CA MET A 41 10.45 7.12 0.49
C MET A 41 11.85 7.71 0.25
N GLN A 42 12.37 7.62 -0.97
CA GLN A 42 13.54 8.42 -1.35
C GLN A 42 13.13 9.89 -1.39
N HIS A 43 14.05 10.79 -1.04
CA HIS A 43 13.74 12.20 -0.78
C HIS A 43 12.90 12.82 -1.91
N VAL A 44 11.62 13.04 -1.65
CA VAL A 44 10.73 13.80 -2.53
C VAL A 44 11.36 15.16 -2.75
N SER A 45 11.67 15.49 -4.01
CA SER A 45 12.32 16.74 -4.39
C SER A 45 11.61 17.92 -3.72
N ARG A 46 12.32 18.56 -2.78
CA ARG A 46 11.93 19.87 -2.28
C ARG A 46 12.24 20.84 -3.40
N GLU A 47 11.22 21.45 -3.99
CA GLU A 47 11.51 22.60 -4.83
C GLU A 47 12.22 23.65 -3.97
N GLY A 48 13.44 24.00 -4.37
CA GLY A 48 14.11 25.20 -3.90
C GLY A 48 13.25 26.43 -4.19
N PRO A 49 13.53 27.57 -3.53
CA PRO A 49 12.71 28.76 -3.67
C PRO A 49 12.66 29.15 -5.16
N ARG A 50 11.48 29.07 -5.79
CA ARG A 50 11.30 29.62 -7.12
C ARG A 50 11.54 31.13 -7.01
N SER A 51 12.55 31.60 -7.73
CA SER A 51 12.74 33.01 -8.02
C SER A 51 11.43 33.56 -8.58
N GLY A 52 10.93 34.64 -7.96
CA GLY A 52 9.84 35.43 -8.48
C GLY A 52 8.46 35.12 -7.88
N ARG A 53 8.11 35.92 -6.87
CA ARG A 53 6.75 36.41 -6.63
C ARG A 53 5.74 35.40 -6.08
N ASP A 54 6.02 34.85 -4.90
CA ASP A 54 4.98 34.38 -3.96
C ASP A 54 5.55 34.36 -2.53
N ALA A 55 5.82 35.56 -2.00
CA ALA A 55 6.09 35.78 -0.58
C ALA A 55 4.76 35.76 0.19
N GLY A 56 4.19 34.56 0.35
CA GLY A 56 2.88 34.37 0.95
C GLY A 56 2.71 32.97 1.56
N GLY A 57 3.45 32.69 2.64
CA GLY A 57 3.08 31.65 3.61
C GLY A 57 3.51 30.19 3.31
N ARG A 58 4.45 29.71 4.14
CA ARG A 58 4.64 28.31 4.58
C ARG A 58 5.15 27.28 3.55
N GLY A 59 6.48 27.23 3.43
CA GLY A 59 7.25 26.01 3.18
C GLY A 59 7.29 25.52 1.73
N SER A 60 8.48 25.05 1.31
CA SER A 60 8.68 24.29 0.07
C SER A 60 7.55 23.27 -0.12
N ARG A 61 6.73 23.45 -1.17
CA ARG A 61 5.61 22.56 -1.47
C ARG A 61 6.18 21.22 -1.94
N ARG A 62 5.98 20.16 -1.15
CA ARG A 62 6.35 18.79 -1.54
C ARG A 62 5.62 18.40 -2.82
N ARG A 63 6.36 17.79 -3.75
CA ARG A 63 5.87 17.39 -5.06
C ARG A 63 6.25 15.96 -5.36
N TYR A 64 5.25 15.09 -5.54
CA TYR A 64 5.42 13.66 -5.83
C TYR A 64 5.38 13.42 -7.34
N SER A 65 6.23 12.54 -7.84
CA SER A 65 6.27 12.07 -9.24
C SER A 65 5.35 10.86 -9.44
N ASP A 66 5.05 10.49 -10.69
CA ASP A 66 4.27 9.28 -10.99
C ASP A 66 4.95 8.01 -10.43
N ARG A 67 6.29 8.00 -10.43
CA ARG A 67 7.12 6.99 -9.76
C ARG A 67 6.82 6.88 -8.25
N ASP A 68 6.72 8.02 -7.56
CA ASP A 68 6.43 8.02 -6.13
C ASP A 68 5.03 7.45 -5.86
N LEU A 69 4.06 7.71 -6.73
CA LEU A 69 2.73 7.11 -6.64
C LEU A 69 2.79 5.59 -6.81
N GLY A 70 3.52 5.09 -7.81
CA GLY A 70 3.69 3.64 -8.01
C GLY A 70 4.37 2.95 -6.82
N TRP A 71 5.37 3.61 -6.22
CA TRP A 71 6.01 3.13 -4.99
C TRP A 71 5.06 3.13 -3.79
N LEU A 72 4.27 4.20 -3.61
CA LEU A 72 3.29 4.31 -2.54
C LEU A 72 2.17 3.27 -2.66
N GLU A 73 1.71 2.99 -3.88
CA GLU A 73 0.74 1.92 -4.14
C GLU A 73 1.32 0.55 -3.76
N PHE A 74 2.56 0.28 -4.16
CA PHE A 74 3.26 -0.95 -3.81
C PHE A 74 3.40 -1.12 -2.28
N VAL A 75 3.94 -0.11 -1.58
CA VAL A 75 4.07 -0.10 -0.12
C VAL A 75 2.71 -0.23 0.57
N GLY A 76 1.68 0.44 0.05
CA GLY A 76 0.30 0.31 0.53
C GLY A 76 -0.18 -1.13 0.49
N LYS A 77 0.02 -1.83 -0.63
CA LYS A 77 -0.35 -3.25 -0.79
C LYS A 77 0.46 -4.18 0.11
N MET A 78 1.76 -3.94 0.26
CA MET A 78 2.61 -4.73 1.18
C MET A 78 2.11 -4.59 2.63
N ARG A 79 1.76 -3.38 3.04
CA ARG A 79 1.17 -3.15 4.37
C ARG A 79 -0.19 -3.83 4.54
N LEU A 80 -1.08 -3.74 3.55
CA LEU A 80 -2.40 -4.38 3.59
C LEU A 80 -2.31 -5.90 3.71
N THR A 81 -1.28 -6.50 3.11
CA THR A 81 -1.00 -7.93 3.17
C THR A 81 -0.27 -8.35 4.45
N GLY A 82 -0.02 -7.42 5.38
CA GLY A 82 0.58 -7.72 6.68
C GLY A 82 2.10 -7.70 6.71
N MET A 83 2.78 -7.23 5.66
CA MET A 83 4.25 -7.13 5.67
C MET A 83 4.69 -6.20 6.82
N PRO A 84 5.62 -6.65 7.69
CA PRO A 84 6.18 -5.79 8.72
C PRO A 84 6.85 -4.55 8.14
N VAL A 85 6.74 -3.43 8.86
CA VAL A 85 7.36 -2.16 8.44
C VAL A 85 8.87 -2.29 8.34
N ALA A 86 9.49 -3.11 9.20
CA ALA A 86 10.92 -3.41 9.14
C ALA A 86 11.32 -4.04 7.79
N ASP A 87 10.52 -4.98 7.28
CA ASP A 87 10.78 -5.62 5.99
C ASP A 87 10.57 -4.66 4.82
N MET A 88 9.58 -3.78 4.90
CA MET A 88 9.38 -2.73 3.91
C MET A 88 10.58 -1.76 3.87
N ILE A 89 11.14 -1.39 5.03
CA ILE A 89 12.35 -0.55 5.12
C ILE A 89 13.56 -1.30 4.53
N ARG A 90 13.76 -2.57 4.90
CA ARG A 90 14.82 -3.42 4.36
C ARG A 90 14.73 -3.53 2.84
N TYR A 91 13.53 -3.71 2.30
CA TYR A 91 13.29 -3.70 0.86
C TYR A 91 13.69 -2.36 0.22
N ALA A 92 13.29 -1.23 0.82
CA ALA A 92 13.66 0.10 0.34
C ALA A 92 15.18 0.34 0.35
N GLU A 93 15.88 -0.13 1.38
CA GLU A 93 17.35 -0.11 1.46
C GLU A 93 18.00 -0.91 0.35
N MET A 94 17.50 -2.12 0.08
CA MET A 94 18.00 -2.94 -1.02
C MET A 94 17.77 -2.27 -2.38
N VAL A 95 16.61 -1.65 -2.60
CA VAL A 95 16.34 -0.88 -3.83
C VAL A 95 17.35 0.26 -3.97
N ARG A 96 17.64 1.00 -2.89
CA ARG A 96 18.63 2.08 -2.88
C ARG A 96 20.06 1.61 -3.14
N ALA A 97 20.43 0.43 -2.64
CA ALA A 97 21.74 -0.17 -2.87
C ALA A 97 21.97 -0.51 -4.37
N GLY A 98 20.91 -0.63 -5.15
CA GLY A 98 20.99 -0.84 -6.59
C GLY A 98 21.01 -2.31 -6.99
N ASP A 99 21.39 -2.59 -8.23
CA ASP A 99 21.06 -3.84 -8.91
C ASP A 99 21.68 -5.12 -8.33
N HIS A 100 22.77 -5.01 -7.58
CA HIS A 100 23.41 -6.16 -6.93
C HIS A 100 22.50 -6.84 -5.89
N THR A 101 21.48 -6.15 -5.37
CA THR A 101 20.51 -6.70 -4.40
C THR A 101 19.27 -7.34 -5.04
N ARG A 102 19.18 -7.41 -6.38
CA ARG A 102 17.99 -7.93 -7.08
C ARG A 102 17.58 -9.32 -6.60
N ALA A 103 18.55 -10.21 -6.35
CA ALA A 103 18.29 -11.56 -5.84
C ALA A 103 17.64 -11.54 -4.45
N ALA A 104 18.21 -10.78 -3.51
CA ALA A 104 17.68 -10.65 -2.15
C ALA A 104 16.29 -9.97 -2.13
N ARG A 105 16.05 -8.98 -2.99
CA ARG A 105 14.73 -8.36 -3.17
C ARG A 105 13.69 -9.37 -3.64
N ARG A 106 14.05 -10.20 -4.63
CA ARG A 106 13.18 -11.26 -5.14
C ARG A 106 12.85 -12.29 -4.06
N GLU A 107 13.85 -12.72 -3.30
CA GLU A 107 13.67 -13.69 -2.22
C GLU A 107 12.70 -13.17 -1.15
N LEU A 108 12.88 -11.93 -0.68
CA LEU A 108 11.97 -11.30 0.30
C LEU A 108 10.52 -11.31 -0.21
N LEU A 109 10.31 -10.92 -1.47
CA LEU A 109 8.96 -10.88 -2.06
C LEU A 109 8.38 -12.29 -2.27
N GLN A 110 9.21 -13.29 -2.56
CA GLN A 110 8.76 -14.68 -2.68
C GLN A 110 8.33 -15.23 -1.33
N GLN A 111 9.09 -14.98 -0.26
CA GLN A 111 8.74 -15.39 1.10
C GLN A 111 7.39 -14.76 1.51
N HIS A 112 7.28 -13.43 1.39
CA HIS A 112 6.02 -12.72 1.70
C HIS A 112 4.84 -13.23 0.86
N ARG A 113 5.07 -13.54 -0.41
CA ARG A 113 4.02 -14.10 -1.27
C ARG A 113 3.48 -15.43 -0.75
N GLU A 114 4.35 -16.33 -0.26
CA GLU A 114 3.87 -17.59 0.32
C GLU A 114 3.09 -17.36 1.63
N GLU A 115 3.53 -16.41 2.48
CA GLU A 115 2.78 -16.02 3.68
C GLU A 115 1.38 -15.49 3.34
N VAL A 116 1.28 -14.64 2.31
CA VAL A 116 -0.02 -14.13 1.83
C VAL A 116 -0.90 -15.25 1.30
N ARG A 117 -0.36 -16.22 0.57
CA ARG A 117 -1.14 -17.36 0.09
C ARG A 117 -1.70 -18.20 1.23
N ASN A 118 -0.88 -18.48 2.23
CA ASN A 118 -1.33 -19.20 3.43
C ASN A 118 -2.46 -18.44 4.10
N ARG A 119 -2.31 -17.12 4.27
CA ARG A 119 -3.36 -16.28 4.88
C ARG A 119 -4.64 -16.23 4.05
N ILE A 120 -4.56 -16.23 2.72
CA ILE A 120 -5.73 -16.33 1.84
C ILE A 120 -6.43 -17.68 2.07
N SER A 121 -5.68 -18.78 2.12
CA SER A 121 -6.24 -20.12 2.37
C SER A 121 -6.96 -20.17 3.72
N ASP A 122 -6.35 -19.65 4.78
CA ASP A 122 -6.95 -19.60 6.12
C ASP A 122 -8.24 -18.77 6.12
N LEU A 123 -8.23 -17.60 5.48
CA LEU A 123 -9.41 -16.75 5.37
C LEU A 123 -10.53 -17.41 4.58
N GLN A 124 -10.21 -18.15 3.51
CA GLN A 124 -11.19 -18.93 2.75
C GLN A 124 -11.80 -20.04 3.61
N SER A 125 -11.00 -20.76 4.39
CA SER A 125 -11.51 -21.77 5.32
C SER A 125 -12.40 -21.17 6.40
N CYS A 126 -12.03 -20.02 6.96
CA CYS A 126 -12.88 -19.29 7.91
C CYS A 126 -14.20 -18.85 7.28
N LEU A 127 -14.17 -18.38 6.03
CA LEU A 127 -15.36 -17.95 5.31
C LEU A 127 -16.37 -19.08 5.15
N LEU A 128 -15.91 -20.29 4.79
CA LEU A 128 -16.79 -21.47 4.69
C LEU A 128 -17.53 -21.78 6.00
N VAL A 129 -16.86 -21.63 7.15
CA VAL A 129 -17.50 -21.84 8.46
C VAL A 129 -18.55 -20.77 8.75
N ILE A 130 -18.25 -19.51 8.40
CA ILE A 130 -19.19 -18.39 8.56
C ILE A 130 -20.41 -18.61 7.67
N ASP A 131 -20.22 -18.95 6.40
CA ASP A 131 -21.30 -19.20 5.44
C ASP A 131 -22.19 -20.35 5.89
N TYR A 132 -21.60 -21.48 6.32
CA TYR A 132 -22.36 -22.60 6.88
C TYR A 132 -23.21 -22.19 8.09
N LYS A 133 -22.69 -21.34 8.97
CA LYS A 133 -23.44 -20.84 10.13
C LYS A 133 -24.58 -19.91 9.73
N ILE A 134 -24.38 -19.07 8.72
CA ILE A 134 -25.43 -18.21 8.17
C ILE A 134 -26.56 -19.07 7.59
N GLU A 135 -26.23 -20.06 6.76
CA GLU A 135 -27.21 -20.98 6.14
C GLU A 135 -28.00 -21.76 7.20
N THR A 136 -27.31 -22.32 8.20
CA THR A 136 -27.97 -23.08 9.29
C THR A 136 -29.01 -22.23 10.04
N TYR A 137 -28.75 -20.94 10.25
CA TYR A 137 -29.72 -20.06 10.91
C TYR A 137 -30.86 -19.65 9.98
N ALA A 138 -30.60 -19.46 8.69
CA ALA A 138 -31.63 -19.16 7.70
C ALA A 138 -32.64 -20.32 7.54
N GLU A 139 -32.16 -21.57 7.55
CA GLU A 139 -33.01 -22.76 7.48
C GLU A 139 -33.90 -22.91 8.73
N ARG A 140 -33.32 -22.68 9.92
CA ARG A 140 -34.06 -22.76 11.20
C ARG A 140 -35.11 -21.67 11.36
N SER A 141 -34.89 -20.47 10.79
CA SER A 141 -35.91 -19.42 10.78
C SER A 141 -37.10 -19.79 9.88
N ASN A 142 -36.88 -20.48 8.77
CA ASN A 142 -37.95 -20.90 7.86
C ASN A 142 -38.77 -22.07 8.42
N ASP A 143 -38.17 -22.98 9.19
CA ASP A 143 -38.90 -24.07 9.85
C ASP A 143 -39.82 -23.59 11.00
N HIS A 144 -39.47 -22.49 11.69
CA HIS A 144 -40.29 -21.93 12.76
C HIS A 144 -41.56 -21.23 12.24
N ASP A 145 -41.52 -20.67 11.03
CA ASP A 145 -42.66 -19.96 10.42
C ASP A 145 -43.72 -20.94 9.87
N HIS A 146 -43.31 -22.13 9.42
CA HIS A 146 -44.23 -23.17 8.93
C HIS A 146 -44.90 -24.01 10.02
N SER A 147 -44.40 -23.97 11.26
CA SER A 147 -44.97 -24.74 12.39
C SER A 147 -46.01 -23.97 13.23
N GLN A 148 -46.20 -22.66 12.98
CA GLN A 148 -47.18 -21.81 13.67
C GLN A 148 -48.47 -21.57 12.85
N ALA A 149 -48.57 -22.10 11.63
CA ALA A 149 -49.69 -21.86 10.71
C ALA A 149 -50.66 -23.05 10.55
N GLY A 150 -50.61 -24.05 11.44
CA GLY A 150 -51.45 -25.27 11.43
C GLY A 150 -52.42 -25.35 12.59
#